data_AF-A0A3G8LUP7-F1
#
_entry.id   AF-A0A3G8LUP7-F1
#
_cell.length_a   1.000
_cell.length_b   1.000
_cell.length_c   1.000
_cell.angle_alpha   90.00
_cell.angle_beta   90.00
_cell.angle_gamma   90.00
#
_symmetry.space_group_name_H-M   'P 1'
#
loop_
_entity.id
_entity.type
_entity.pdbx_description
1 polymer ?
#
loop_
_entity_poly.entity_id
_entity_poly.type
_entity_poly.pdbx_seq_one_letter_code
_entity_poly.pdbx_strand_id
1 'polypeptide(L)'
;METKRRLTTSHTELSQEANKNVVDVVISHYQSKLDDIEALKRQDILERKAKVLSEAKAKAEMLQNQLRQEAEAFKASRIDFDDFEVYSVQKNSRVDKLLTQLRKKTITPEELKWLDDIGFSSNLVVQKYHLHLAHQHFQNWKQKSLPWELVNASAAYRKAEVLTKIKKALDESYPFNLPKNEKKLKSALLTTYGGVCRDLKDYVNSIKFGLEAHKVTPLNFRPCTLLGAVYLSTGEFDLGHEWYSKAKERGFRQDDYDNDIKSVYFRASDEMKNRLKQNLIATGHKYKWL
;
A
#
# COMPACT_ATOMS: atom_id res chain seq x y z
N MET A 1 53.08 78.42 -62.33
CA MET A 1 52.52 78.44 -63.69
C MET A 1 51.62 77.24 -63.84
N GLU A 2 50.31 77.48 -63.86
CA GLU A 2 49.27 76.48 -64.12
C GLU A 2 49.39 75.90 -65.53
N THR A 3 49.20 74.60 -65.68
CA THR A 3 48.86 74.01 -66.98
C THR A 3 47.59 73.18 -66.83
N LYS A 4 46.44 73.86 -66.94
CA LYS A 4 45.12 73.25 -67.09
C LYS A 4 45.08 72.50 -68.43
N ARG A 5 45.18 71.17 -68.41
CA ARG A 5 44.77 70.34 -69.54
C ARG A 5 43.25 70.30 -69.59
N ARG A 6 42.70 70.98 -70.60
CA ARG A 6 41.27 70.95 -70.98
C ARG A 6 40.87 69.51 -71.28
N LEU A 7 39.95 68.95 -70.49
CA LEU A 7 39.12 67.83 -70.91
C LEU A 7 38.15 68.36 -71.96
N THR A 8 38.40 68.01 -73.22
CA THR A 8 37.44 68.17 -74.31
C THR A 8 36.28 67.21 -74.07
N THR A 9 35.12 67.76 -73.70
CA THR A 9 33.84 67.06 -73.68
C THR A 9 33.44 66.73 -75.12
N SER A 10 33.80 65.54 -75.59
CA SER A 10 33.13 64.95 -76.75
C SER A 10 31.72 64.53 -76.32
N HIS A 11 30.72 65.31 -76.73
CA HIS A 11 29.32 64.87 -76.70
C HIS A 11 29.12 63.75 -77.74
N THR A 12 29.60 62.57 -77.41
CA THR A 12 29.01 61.32 -77.87
C THR A 12 27.92 60.99 -76.87
N GLU A 13 26.66 61.18 -77.26
CA GLU A 13 25.55 60.53 -76.57
C GLU A 13 25.81 59.02 -76.62
N LEU A 14 26.29 58.48 -75.49
CA LEU A 14 26.37 57.04 -75.31
C LEU A 14 24.94 56.52 -75.42
N SER A 15 24.68 55.71 -76.45
CA SER A 15 23.41 55.01 -76.64
C SER A 15 22.98 54.36 -75.32
N GLN A 16 21.68 54.40 -75.00
CA GLN A 16 21.13 53.72 -73.83
C GLN A 16 21.51 52.22 -73.80
N GLU A 17 21.75 51.59 -74.96
CA GLU A 17 22.27 50.21 -75.07
C GLU A 17 23.76 50.09 -74.74
N ALA A 18 24.59 51.10 -75.03
CA ALA A 18 26.01 51.07 -74.71
C ALA A 18 26.25 51.12 -73.19
N ASN A 19 25.44 51.90 -72.45
CA ASN A 19 25.45 51.88 -70.98
C ASN A 19 24.90 50.57 -70.41
N LYS A 20 23.90 49.97 -71.03
CA LYS A 20 23.31 48.69 -70.60
C LYS A 20 24.32 47.54 -70.71
N ASN A 21 25.07 47.45 -71.81
CA ASN A 21 26.10 46.44 -72.00
C ASN A 21 27.25 46.55 -70.99
N VAL A 22 27.69 47.76 -70.66
CA VAL A 22 28.73 47.97 -69.63
C VAL A 22 28.20 47.61 -68.24
N VAL A 23 26.96 47.97 -67.94
CA VAL A 23 26.29 47.61 -66.69
C VAL A 23 26.12 46.09 -66.57
N ASP A 24 25.72 45.40 -67.64
CA ASP A 24 25.54 43.95 -67.66
C ASP A 24 26.87 43.19 -67.50
N VAL A 25 27.97 43.69 -68.08
CA VAL A 25 29.32 43.13 -67.88
C VAL A 25 29.80 43.33 -66.45
N VAL A 26 29.55 44.49 -65.85
CA VAL A 26 29.87 44.76 -64.44
C VAL A 26 29.03 43.87 -63.52
N ILE A 27 27.73 43.79 -63.75
CA ILE A 27 26.80 42.92 -63.00
C ILE A 27 27.26 41.46 -63.08
N SER A 28 27.58 40.95 -64.29
CA SER A 28 28.12 39.61 -64.51
C SER A 28 29.44 39.37 -63.77
N HIS A 29 30.35 40.35 -63.78
CA HIS A 29 31.65 40.27 -63.09
C HIS A 29 31.50 40.22 -61.55
N TYR A 30 30.46 40.85 -60.99
CA TYR A 30 30.19 40.85 -59.56
C TYR A 30 29.20 39.74 -59.12
N GLN A 31 28.44 39.13 -60.04
CA GLN A 31 27.49 38.06 -59.73
C GLN A 31 28.18 36.84 -59.12
N SER A 32 29.28 36.39 -59.73
CA SER A 32 30.08 35.27 -59.19
C SER A 32 30.58 35.56 -57.77
N LYS A 33 30.97 36.81 -57.49
CA LYS A 33 31.42 37.22 -56.15
C LYS A 33 30.25 37.29 -55.14
N LEU A 34 29.06 37.65 -55.58
CA LEU A 34 27.85 37.64 -54.76
C LEU A 34 27.42 36.21 -54.41
N ASP A 35 27.48 35.29 -55.38
CA ASP A 35 27.18 33.88 -55.19
C ASP A 35 28.17 33.22 -54.20
N ASP A 36 29.47 33.56 -54.30
CA ASP A 36 30.50 33.11 -53.34
C ASP A 36 30.22 33.62 -51.92
N ILE A 37 29.79 34.88 -51.77
CA ILE A 37 29.41 35.47 -50.47
C ILE A 37 28.17 34.76 -49.90
N GLU A 38 27.17 34.44 -50.72
CA GLU A 38 25.99 33.70 -50.28
C GLU A 38 26.33 32.27 -49.87
N ALA A 39 27.19 31.59 -50.63
CA ALA A 39 27.66 30.25 -50.30
C ALA A 39 28.40 30.22 -48.95
N LEU A 40 29.30 31.18 -48.71
CA LEU A 40 30.00 31.35 -47.43
C LEU A 40 29.03 31.60 -46.27
N LYS A 41 28.02 32.45 -46.46
CA LYS A 41 26.98 32.68 -45.43
C LYS A 41 26.18 31.42 -45.12
N ARG A 42 25.82 30.64 -46.14
CA ARG A 42 25.10 29.35 -45.95
C ARG A 42 25.97 28.35 -45.18
N GLN A 43 27.26 28.28 -45.49
CA GLN A 43 28.20 27.41 -44.80
C GLN A 43 28.35 27.80 -43.32
N ASP A 44 28.55 29.09 -43.02
CA ASP A 44 28.64 29.59 -41.63
C ASP A 44 27.34 29.32 -40.84
N ILE A 45 26.17 29.47 -41.46
CA ILE A 45 24.88 29.11 -40.82
C ILE A 45 24.80 27.61 -40.52
N LEU A 46 25.21 26.75 -41.46
CA LEU A 46 25.21 25.31 -41.26
C LEU A 46 26.17 24.88 -40.15
N GLU A 47 27.38 25.44 -40.12
CA GLU A 47 28.38 25.19 -39.08
C GLU A 47 27.89 25.65 -37.70
N ARG A 48 27.27 26.84 -37.60
CA ARG A 48 26.65 27.32 -36.35
C ARG A 48 25.52 26.42 -35.88
N LYS A 49 24.63 25.98 -36.78
CA LYS A 49 23.54 25.04 -36.45
C LYS A 49 24.09 23.70 -35.99
N ALA A 50 25.11 23.16 -36.66
CA ALA A 50 25.76 21.91 -36.28
C ALA A 50 26.41 22.02 -34.89
N LYS A 51 27.07 23.14 -34.60
CA LYS A 51 27.66 23.40 -33.28
C LYS A 51 26.59 23.49 -32.18
N VAL A 52 25.53 24.26 -32.39
CA VAL A 52 24.41 24.36 -31.43
C VAL A 52 23.75 23.00 -31.20
N LEU A 53 23.54 22.21 -32.25
CA LEU A 53 22.97 20.86 -32.14
C LEU A 53 23.89 19.92 -31.35
N SER A 54 25.20 19.98 -31.61
CA SER A 54 26.21 19.20 -30.88
C SER A 54 26.25 19.57 -29.40
N GLU A 55 26.22 20.87 -29.07
CA GLU A 55 26.17 21.35 -27.68
C GLU A 55 24.87 20.95 -26.99
N ALA A 56 23.73 21.04 -27.67
CA ALA A 56 22.44 20.60 -27.15
C ALA A 56 22.41 19.09 -26.89
N LYS A 57 22.98 18.29 -27.80
CA LYS A 57 23.10 16.84 -27.64
C LYS A 57 24.00 16.47 -26.46
N ALA A 58 25.16 17.13 -26.30
CA ALA A 58 26.06 16.91 -25.18
C ALA A 58 25.40 17.28 -23.83
N LYS A 59 24.64 18.38 -23.78
CA LYS A 59 23.87 18.77 -22.59
C LYS A 59 22.76 17.76 -22.26
N ALA A 60 22.04 17.27 -23.28
CA ALA A 60 21.00 16.27 -23.10
C ALA A 60 21.57 14.94 -22.57
N GLU A 61 22.71 14.50 -23.11
CA GLU A 61 23.40 13.29 -22.66
C GLU A 61 23.92 13.43 -21.22
N MET A 62 24.50 14.59 -20.87
CA MET A 62 24.91 14.89 -19.50
C MET A 62 23.73 14.84 -18.52
N LEU A 63 22.59 15.47 -18.88
CA LEU A 63 21.39 15.46 -18.04
C LEU A 63 20.81 14.03 -17.89
N GLN A 64 20.78 13.26 -18.97
CA GLN A 64 20.32 11.87 -18.94
C GLN A 64 21.19 11.00 -18.03
N ASN A 65 22.51 11.20 -18.07
CA ASN A 65 23.44 10.51 -17.19
C ASN A 65 23.26 10.93 -15.73
N GLN A 66 23.03 12.22 -15.45
CA GLN A 66 22.72 12.70 -14.10
C GLN A 66 21.43 12.06 -13.55
N LEU A 67 20.34 12.09 -14.32
CA LEU A 67 19.07 11.48 -13.92
C LEU A 67 19.22 9.98 -13.67
N ARG A 68 20.02 9.29 -14.48
CA ARG A 68 20.33 7.87 -14.28
C ARG A 68 21.08 7.63 -12.97
N GLN A 69 22.11 8.43 -12.68
CA GLN A 69 22.88 8.32 -11.43
C GLN A 69 22.00 8.62 -10.21
N GLU A 70 21.13 9.62 -10.28
CA GLU A 70 20.17 9.93 -9.22
C GLU A 70 19.17 8.79 -9.00
N ALA A 71 18.65 8.19 -10.08
CA ALA A 71 17.76 7.04 -9.99
C ALA A 71 18.45 5.81 -9.38
N GLU A 72 19.71 5.54 -9.78
CA GLU A 72 20.53 4.46 -9.23
C GLU A 72 20.85 4.69 -7.75
N ALA A 73 21.22 5.91 -7.36
CA ALA A 73 21.47 6.29 -5.97
C ALA A 73 20.19 6.20 -5.11
N PHE A 74 19.05 6.67 -5.65
CA PHE A 74 17.75 6.53 -5.01
C PHE A 74 17.45 5.06 -4.75
N LYS A 75 17.54 4.20 -5.78
CA LYS A 75 17.32 2.75 -5.64
C LYS A 75 18.30 2.11 -4.66
N ALA A 76 19.58 2.48 -4.70
CA ALA A 76 20.60 1.98 -3.80
C ALA A 76 20.34 2.37 -2.33
N SER A 77 19.65 3.47 -2.08
CA SER A 77 19.24 3.94 -0.74
C SER A 77 17.96 3.28 -0.21
N ARG A 78 17.27 2.45 -1.02
CA ARG A 78 16.01 1.80 -0.64
C ARG A 78 16.14 0.29 -0.47
N ILE A 79 15.26 -0.27 0.34
CA ILE A 79 15.12 -1.71 0.58
C ILE A 79 13.63 -2.08 0.49
N ASP A 80 13.38 -3.27 -0.05
CA ASP A 80 12.06 -3.86 -0.15
C ASP A 80 11.92 -5.01 0.85
N PHE A 81 10.70 -5.16 1.38
CA PHE A 81 10.28 -6.21 2.28
C PHE A 81 9.13 -6.97 1.62
N ASP A 82 9.47 -7.84 0.67
CA ASP A 82 8.50 -8.64 -0.10
C ASP A 82 7.60 -9.50 0.81
N ASP A 83 8.16 -10.05 1.89
CA ASP A 83 7.44 -10.82 2.91
C ASP A 83 6.39 -10.01 3.68
N PHE A 84 6.43 -8.69 3.55
CA PHE A 84 5.47 -7.75 4.12
C PHE A 84 4.73 -6.92 3.08
N GLU A 85 4.98 -7.11 1.77
CA GLU A 85 4.45 -6.25 0.70
C GLU A 85 4.73 -4.76 0.94
N VAL A 86 5.91 -4.46 1.47
CA VAL A 86 6.35 -3.09 1.78
C VAL A 86 7.57 -2.75 0.95
N TYR A 87 7.47 -1.70 0.12
CA TYR A 87 8.48 -1.36 -0.87
C TYR A 87 9.07 0.04 -0.65
N SER A 88 10.25 0.27 -1.24
CA SER A 88 10.91 1.58 -1.28
C SER A 88 11.18 2.19 0.10
N VAL A 89 11.43 1.34 1.12
CA VAL A 89 11.78 1.77 2.47
C VAL A 89 13.18 2.36 2.46
N GLN A 90 13.40 3.51 3.10
CA GLN A 90 14.74 4.07 3.23
C GLN A 90 15.62 3.16 4.09
N LYS A 91 16.78 2.76 3.57
CA LYS A 91 17.78 1.96 4.32
C LYS A 91 18.20 2.67 5.60
N ASN A 92 18.38 1.89 6.66
CA ASN A 92 18.74 2.34 8.01
C ASN A 92 17.69 3.23 8.71
N SER A 93 16.52 3.44 8.09
CA SER A 93 15.40 4.14 8.74
C SER A 93 14.85 3.31 9.91
N ARG A 94 14.00 3.94 10.73
CA ARG A 94 13.27 3.23 11.79
C ARG A 94 12.38 2.13 11.22
N VAL A 95 11.77 2.34 10.05
CA VAL A 95 10.93 1.33 9.37
C VAL A 95 11.76 0.10 9.01
N ASP A 96 12.91 0.29 8.34
CA ASP A 96 13.83 -0.80 8.00
C ASP A 96 14.21 -1.61 9.25
N LYS A 97 14.62 -0.93 10.32
CA LYS A 97 15.00 -1.57 11.58
C LYS A 97 13.86 -2.39 12.20
N LEU A 98 12.65 -1.83 12.24
CA LEU A 98 11.49 -2.49 12.84
C LEU A 98 11.01 -3.69 12.01
N LEU A 99 10.95 -3.57 10.68
CA LEU A 99 10.56 -4.68 9.81
C LEU A 99 11.61 -5.79 9.83
N THR A 100 12.91 -5.43 9.82
CA THR A 100 14.01 -6.38 9.99
C THR A 100 13.96 -7.08 11.35
N GLN A 101 13.60 -6.37 12.43
CA GLN A 101 13.37 -6.95 13.73
C GLN A 101 12.18 -7.92 13.72
N LEU A 102 11.07 -7.51 13.11
CA LEU A 102 9.83 -8.29 13.04
C LEU A 102 9.99 -9.64 12.35
N ARG A 103 10.93 -9.76 11.40
CA ARG A 103 11.30 -11.06 10.81
C ARG A 103 11.78 -12.06 11.86
N LYS A 104 12.43 -11.59 12.93
CA LYS A 104 13.12 -12.42 13.94
C LYS A 104 12.35 -12.52 15.27
N LYS A 105 11.76 -11.43 15.74
CA LYS A 105 11.12 -11.35 17.07
C LYS A 105 9.99 -10.32 17.07
N THR A 106 9.18 -10.30 18.13
CA THR A 106 8.12 -9.30 18.28
C THR A 106 8.67 -7.87 18.35
N ILE A 107 7.89 -6.94 17.83
CA ILE A 107 7.98 -5.50 18.13
C ILE A 107 6.97 -5.17 19.24
N THR A 108 6.98 -3.97 19.80
CA THR A 108 5.98 -3.56 20.81
C THR A 108 4.65 -3.15 20.17
N PRO A 109 3.53 -3.13 20.92
CA PRO A 109 2.26 -2.58 20.42
C PRO A 109 2.39 -1.12 19.93
N GLU A 110 3.20 -0.31 20.60
CA GLU A 110 3.45 1.10 20.26
C GLU A 110 4.26 1.21 18.97
N GLU A 111 5.21 0.30 18.73
CA GLU A 111 5.98 0.23 17.48
C GLU A 111 5.10 -0.20 16.31
N LEU A 112 4.22 -1.18 16.51
CA LEU A 112 3.25 -1.57 15.49
C LEU A 112 2.29 -0.43 15.17
N LYS A 113 1.76 0.24 16.19
CA LYS A 113 0.90 1.41 16.01
C LYS A 113 1.64 2.53 15.27
N TRP A 114 2.91 2.78 15.61
CA TRP A 114 3.70 3.78 14.91
C TRP A 114 3.87 3.42 13.43
N LEU A 115 4.11 2.15 13.08
CA LEU A 115 4.15 1.70 11.69
C LEU A 115 2.82 1.93 10.95
N ASP A 116 1.70 1.74 11.64
CA ASP A 116 0.35 2.00 11.11
C ASP A 116 0.14 3.49 10.84
N ASP A 117 0.49 4.34 11.80
CA ASP A 117 0.36 5.80 11.71
C ASP A 117 1.14 6.40 10.52
N ILE A 118 2.25 5.77 10.12
CA ILE A 118 3.07 6.20 8.97
C ILE A 118 2.82 5.43 7.67
N GLY A 119 1.82 4.54 7.65
CA GLY A 119 1.40 3.81 6.44
C GLY A 119 2.26 2.59 6.05
N PHE A 120 3.03 2.03 6.99
CA PHE A 120 3.88 0.85 6.77
C PHE A 120 3.35 -0.43 7.46
N SER A 121 2.14 -0.39 8.02
CA SER A 121 1.48 -1.56 8.62
C SER A 121 0.60 -2.28 7.60
N SER A 122 1.20 -3.14 6.79
CA SER A 122 0.45 -4.04 5.91
C SER A 122 -0.23 -5.17 6.71
N ASN A 123 -1.16 -5.89 6.08
CA ASN A 123 -1.78 -7.06 6.72
C ASN A 123 -0.73 -8.11 7.13
N LEU A 124 0.27 -8.35 6.28
CA LEU A 124 1.36 -9.29 6.55
C LEU A 124 2.23 -8.86 7.76
N VAL A 125 2.45 -7.56 7.94
CA VAL A 125 3.13 -7.02 9.15
C VAL A 125 2.30 -7.35 10.40
N VAL A 126 1.00 -7.08 10.38
CA VAL A 126 0.08 -7.34 11.50
C VAL A 126 0.00 -8.84 11.80
N GLN A 127 -0.10 -9.68 10.77
CA GLN A 127 -0.13 -11.14 10.92
C GLN A 127 1.17 -11.66 11.54
N LYS A 128 2.33 -11.19 11.07
CA LYS A 128 3.64 -11.61 11.61
C LYS A 128 3.81 -11.19 13.06
N TYR A 129 3.39 -9.99 13.41
CA TYR A 129 3.37 -9.51 14.79
C TYR A 129 2.53 -10.44 15.68
N HIS A 130 1.30 -10.74 15.26
CA HIS A 130 0.43 -11.63 16.02
C HIS A 130 0.94 -13.07 16.08
N LEU A 131 1.66 -13.55 15.06
CA LEU A 131 2.27 -14.88 15.09
C LEU A 131 3.36 -14.98 16.17
N HIS A 132 4.19 -13.95 16.33
CA HIS A 132 5.19 -13.92 17.41
C HIS A 132 4.55 -13.86 18.79
N LEU A 133 3.53 -13.01 18.97
CA LEU A 133 2.75 -12.98 20.22
C LEU A 133 2.11 -14.33 20.52
N ALA A 134 1.53 -14.98 19.51
CA ALA A 134 0.92 -16.29 19.65
C ALA A 134 1.93 -17.33 20.10
N HIS A 135 3.14 -17.34 19.53
CA HIS A 135 4.21 -18.24 19.96
C HIS A 135 4.65 -17.99 21.40
N GLN A 136 4.82 -16.73 21.80
CA GLN A 136 5.19 -16.38 23.16
C GLN A 136 4.14 -16.87 24.17
N HIS A 137 2.86 -16.56 23.95
CA HIS A 137 1.78 -17.03 24.81
C HIS A 137 1.67 -18.55 24.84
N PHE A 138 1.80 -19.20 23.68
CA PHE A 138 1.72 -20.66 23.59
C PHE A 138 2.85 -21.35 24.37
N GLN A 139 4.07 -20.81 24.30
CA GLN A 139 5.21 -21.30 25.07
C GLN A 139 5.00 -21.08 26.57
N ASN A 140 4.50 -19.92 26.99
CA ASN A 140 4.18 -19.66 28.39
C ASN A 140 3.10 -20.62 28.93
N TRP A 141 2.05 -20.89 28.15
CA TRP A 141 1.05 -21.89 28.51
C TRP A 141 1.67 -23.28 28.70
N LYS A 142 2.46 -23.74 27.72
CA LYS A 142 3.02 -25.09 27.72
C LYS A 142 4.11 -25.31 28.77
N GLN A 143 4.96 -24.31 29.02
CA GLN A 143 6.13 -24.45 29.91
C GLN A 143 5.88 -23.98 31.33
N LYS A 144 5.02 -22.96 31.52
CA LYS A 144 4.76 -22.35 32.83
C LYS A 144 3.39 -22.71 33.40
N SER A 145 2.62 -23.55 32.69
CA SER A 145 1.28 -23.99 33.08
C SER A 145 0.32 -22.83 33.39
N LEU A 146 0.45 -21.71 32.68
CA LEU A 146 -0.38 -20.52 32.85
C LEU A 146 -1.65 -20.63 31.97
N PRO A 147 -2.85 -20.88 32.53
CA PRO A 147 -4.01 -21.24 31.71
C PRO A 147 -4.55 -20.09 30.84
N TRP A 148 -4.44 -18.85 31.32
CA TRP A 148 -4.82 -17.65 30.56
C TRP A 148 -3.98 -17.47 29.30
N GLU A 149 -2.77 -18.00 29.27
CA GLU A 149 -1.89 -17.90 28.11
C GLU A 149 -2.41 -18.73 26.93
N LEU A 150 -3.20 -19.79 27.15
CA LEU A 150 -3.88 -20.49 26.06
C LEU A 150 -4.98 -19.63 25.42
N VAL A 151 -5.70 -18.84 26.23
CA VAL A 151 -6.70 -17.88 25.74
C VAL A 151 -6.02 -16.82 24.86
N ASN A 152 -4.93 -16.24 25.36
CA ASN A 152 -4.16 -15.21 24.66
C ASN A 152 -3.50 -15.76 23.38
N ALA A 153 -2.90 -16.95 23.45
CA ALA A 153 -2.34 -17.65 22.31
C ALA A 153 -3.40 -17.87 21.24
N SER A 154 -4.60 -18.31 21.62
CA SER A 154 -5.69 -18.53 20.67
C SER A 154 -6.16 -17.25 20.00
N ALA A 155 -6.33 -16.17 20.76
CA ALA A 155 -6.68 -14.87 20.19
C ALA A 155 -5.61 -14.38 19.20
N ALA A 156 -4.33 -14.53 19.54
CA ALA A 156 -3.21 -14.12 18.69
C ALA A 156 -3.08 -15.00 17.44
N TYR A 157 -3.21 -16.33 17.56
CA TYR A 157 -3.18 -17.25 16.41
C TYR A 157 -4.29 -16.98 15.40
N ARG A 158 -5.49 -16.64 15.88
CA ARG A 158 -6.61 -16.23 15.01
C ARG A 158 -6.31 -14.95 14.24
N LYS A 159 -5.69 -13.95 14.88
CA LYS A 159 -5.27 -12.71 14.23
C LYS A 159 -4.08 -12.91 13.28
N ALA A 160 -3.26 -13.92 13.52
CA ALA A 160 -2.18 -14.34 12.64
C ALA A 160 -2.64 -15.30 11.52
N GLU A 161 -3.92 -15.66 11.47
CA GLU A 161 -4.51 -16.60 10.51
C GLU A 161 -3.88 -18.01 10.51
N VAL A 162 -3.24 -18.42 11.63
CA VAL A 162 -2.65 -19.76 11.82
C VAL A 162 -3.53 -20.57 12.77
N LEU A 163 -4.58 -21.18 12.22
CA LEU A 163 -5.65 -21.82 13.02
C LEU A 163 -5.36 -23.28 13.39
N THR A 164 -4.69 -24.04 12.54
CA THR A 164 -4.49 -25.49 12.72
C THR A 164 -3.73 -25.84 13.99
N LYS A 165 -2.64 -25.10 14.27
CA LYS A 165 -1.80 -25.30 15.44
C LYS A 165 -2.56 -25.08 16.75
N ILE A 166 -3.32 -23.98 16.84
CA ILE A 166 -4.10 -23.69 18.05
C ILE A 166 -5.29 -24.62 18.18
N LYS A 167 -5.96 -24.96 17.07
CA LYS A 167 -7.10 -25.90 17.06
C LYS A 167 -6.70 -27.23 17.69
N LYS A 168 -5.56 -27.80 17.27
CA LYS A 168 -5.02 -29.03 17.86
C LYS A 168 -4.80 -28.92 19.37
N ALA A 169 -4.20 -27.83 19.85
CA ALA A 169 -3.97 -27.65 21.28
C ALA A 169 -5.27 -27.51 22.09
N LEU A 170 -6.29 -26.85 21.51
CA LEU A 170 -7.61 -26.73 22.13
C LEU A 170 -8.37 -28.07 22.12
N ASP A 171 -8.25 -28.86 21.06
CA ASP A 171 -8.78 -30.23 20.98
C ASP A 171 -8.20 -31.11 22.08
N GLU A 172 -6.87 -31.12 22.21
CA GLU A 172 -6.16 -31.90 23.23
C GLU A 172 -6.47 -31.44 24.67
N SER A 173 -6.85 -30.17 24.83
CA SER A 173 -7.19 -29.58 26.14
C SER A 173 -8.67 -29.69 26.51
N TYR A 174 -9.54 -30.03 25.56
CA TYR A 174 -10.99 -30.13 25.79
C TYR A 174 -11.39 -31.57 26.15
N PRO A 175 -12.24 -31.78 27.19
CA PRO A 175 -12.86 -30.77 28.04
C PRO A 175 -11.87 -30.12 29.02
N PHE A 176 -11.97 -28.80 29.19
CA PHE A 176 -11.07 -28.06 30.08
C PHE A 176 -11.29 -28.47 31.54
N ASN A 177 -10.33 -29.21 32.11
CA ASN A 177 -10.34 -29.63 33.49
C ASN A 177 -9.87 -28.49 34.40
N LEU A 178 -10.81 -27.61 34.79
CA LEU A 178 -10.55 -26.44 35.62
C LEU A 178 -11.32 -26.52 36.95
N PRO A 179 -10.77 -25.94 38.04
CA PRO A 179 -11.50 -25.78 39.29
C PRO A 179 -12.87 -25.09 39.10
N LYS A 180 -13.89 -25.49 39.88
CA LYS A 180 -15.27 -24.99 39.73
C LYS A 180 -15.40 -23.46 39.87
N ASN A 181 -14.50 -22.82 40.61
CA ASN A 181 -14.45 -21.36 40.79
C ASN A 181 -13.87 -20.62 39.57
N GLU A 182 -13.19 -21.30 38.65
CA GLU A 182 -12.57 -20.73 37.44
C GLU A 182 -13.56 -20.54 36.28
N LYS A 183 -14.77 -20.06 36.57
CA LYS A 183 -15.83 -19.85 35.57
C LYS A 183 -15.41 -18.87 34.47
N LYS A 184 -14.69 -17.80 34.84
CA LYS A 184 -14.22 -16.77 33.88
C LYS A 184 -13.24 -17.37 32.87
N LEU A 185 -12.25 -18.11 33.35
CA LEU A 185 -11.26 -18.77 32.51
C LEU A 185 -11.92 -19.84 31.63
N LYS A 186 -12.79 -20.70 32.19
CA LYS A 186 -13.52 -21.70 31.41
C LYS A 186 -14.34 -21.07 30.30
N SER A 187 -15.08 -20.00 30.59
CA SER A 187 -15.82 -19.26 29.57
C SER A 187 -14.90 -18.65 28.53
N ALA A 188 -13.75 -18.08 28.92
CA ALA A 188 -12.79 -17.50 27.99
C ALA A 188 -12.21 -18.55 27.02
N LEU A 189 -11.83 -19.73 27.54
CA LEU A 189 -11.36 -20.86 26.73
C LEU A 189 -12.45 -21.37 25.77
N LEU A 190 -13.69 -21.52 26.23
CA LEU A 190 -14.81 -21.92 25.38
C LEU A 190 -15.09 -20.88 24.28
N THR A 191 -15.12 -19.58 24.61
CA THR A 191 -15.34 -18.53 23.60
C THR A 191 -14.20 -18.42 22.59
N THR A 192 -12.94 -18.53 23.02
CA THR A 192 -11.81 -18.49 22.07
C THR A 192 -11.79 -19.74 21.20
N TYR A 193 -12.14 -20.90 21.76
CA TYR A 193 -12.24 -22.14 21.00
C TYR A 193 -13.38 -22.08 19.98
N GLY A 194 -14.57 -21.63 20.38
CA GLY A 194 -15.66 -21.36 19.45
C GLY A 194 -15.27 -20.35 18.37
N GLY A 195 -14.45 -19.33 18.70
CA GLY A 195 -13.88 -18.40 17.72
C GLY A 195 -12.96 -19.07 16.70
N VAL A 196 -12.10 -20.01 17.12
CA VAL A 196 -11.28 -20.81 16.20
C VAL A 196 -12.15 -21.66 15.28
N CYS A 197 -13.17 -22.33 15.83
CA CYS A 197 -14.13 -23.11 15.03
C CYS A 197 -14.86 -22.24 14.00
N ARG A 198 -15.33 -21.04 14.39
CA ARG A 198 -15.97 -20.09 13.47
C ARG A 198 -15.05 -19.74 12.30
N ASP A 199 -13.80 -19.40 12.61
CA ASP A 199 -12.84 -19.00 11.58
C ASP A 199 -12.46 -20.17 10.65
N LEU A 200 -12.58 -21.42 11.13
CA LEU A 200 -12.48 -22.66 10.34
C LEU A 200 -13.79 -23.07 9.65
N LYS A 201 -14.86 -22.27 9.77
CA LYS A 201 -16.23 -22.56 9.29
C LYS A 201 -16.87 -23.82 9.90
N ASP A 202 -16.36 -24.29 11.03
CA ASP A 202 -16.99 -25.31 11.86
C ASP A 202 -18.04 -24.65 12.77
N TYR A 203 -19.14 -24.22 12.16
CA TYR A 203 -20.18 -23.46 12.85
C TYR A 203 -20.91 -24.27 13.92
N VAL A 204 -21.02 -25.59 13.73
CA VAL A 204 -21.64 -26.50 14.71
C VAL A 204 -20.89 -26.48 16.03
N ASN A 205 -19.57 -26.71 16.02
CA ASN A 205 -18.79 -26.64 17.25
C ASN A 205 -18.67 -25.21 17.77
N SER A 206 -18.65 -24.20 16.89
CA SER A 206 -18.64 -22.80 17.30
C SER A 206 -19.87 -22.44 18.14
N ILE A 207 -21.07 -22.82 17.69
CA ILE A 207 -22.33 -22.64 18.43
C ILE A 207 -22.32 -23.43 19.73
N LYS A 208 -21.91 -24.71 19.68
CA LYS A 208 -21.80 -25.55 20.88
C LYS A 208 -20.97 -24.87 21.97
N PHE A 209 -19.74 -24.44 21.65
CA PHE A 209 -18.86 -23.80 22.61
C PHE A 209 -19.36 -22.42 23.06
N GLY A 210 -20.00 -21.65 22.16
CA GLY A 210 -20.65 -20.40 22.52
C GLY A 210 -21.77 -20.58 23.55
N LEU A 211 -22.63 -21.57 23.35
CA LEU A 211 -23.72 -21.91 24.28
C LEU A 211 -23.18 -22.45 25.60
N GLU A 212 -22.17 -23.32 25.58
CA GLU A 212 -21.48 -23.77 26.80
C GLU A 212 -20.86 -22.60 27.57
N ALA A 213 -20.19 -21.67 26.88
CA ALA A 213 -19.61 -20.49 27.51
C ALA A 213 -20.67 -19.58 28.14
N HIS A 214 -21.79 -19.38 27.43
CA HIS A 214 -22.91 -18.60 27.92
C HIS A 214 -23.52 -19.22 29.18
N LYS A 215 -23.70 -20.55 29.23
CA LYS A 215 -24.15 -21.25 30.45
C LYS A 215 -23.20 -21.03 31.64
N VAL A 216 -21.89 -20.96 31.40
CA VAL A 216 -20.88 -20.74 32.46
C VAL A 216 -20.88 -19.29 32.96
N THR A 217 -21.03 -18.31 32.06
CA THR A 217 -21.10 -16.88 32.41
C THR A 217 -22.24 -16.16 31.69
N PRO A 218 -23.50 -16.30 32.14
CA PRO A 218 -24.67 -15.81 31.40
C PRO A 218 -24.77 -14.28 31.32
N LEU A 219 -24.08 -13.56 32.21
CA LEU A 219 -24.01 -12.09 32.24
C LEU A 219 -22.82 -11.53 31.45
N ASN A 220 -21.95 -12.37 30.89
CA ASN A 220 -20.83 -11.93 30.08
C ASN A 220 -21.28 -11.73 28.63
N PHE A 221 -20.87 -10.62 28.01
CA PHE A 221 -21.22 -10.34 26.61
C PHE A 221 -20.44 -11.21 25.61
N ARG A 222 -19.23 -11.71 25.96
CA ARG A 222 -18.33 -12.40 25.00
C ARG A 222 -18.93 -13.67 24.36
N PRO A 223 -19.63 -14.55 25.10
CA PRO A 223 -20.34 -15.66 24.48
C PRO A 223 -21.44 -15.19 23.52
N CYS A 224 -22.11 -14.09 23.86
CA CYS A 224 -23.19 -13.53 23.04
C CYS A 224 -22.64 -12.95 21.73
N THR A 225 -21.50 -12.24 21.75
CA THR A 225 -20.87 -11.72 20.52
C THR A 225 -20.39 -12.85 19.60
N LEU A 226 -19.83 -13.93 20.17
CA LEU A 226 -19.46 -15.11 19.38
C LEU A 226 -20.69 -15.71 18.68
N LEU A 227 -21.77 -15.97 19.43
CA LEU A 227 -22.99 -16.55 18.88
C LEU A 227 -23.62 -15.63 17.81
N GLY A 228 -23.68 -14.33 18.09
CA GLY A 228 -24.14 -13.33 17.13
C GLY A 228 -23.35 -13.40 15.81
N ALA A 229 -22.02 -13.37 15.91
CA ALA A 229 -21.15 -13.46 14.74
C ALA A 229 -21.33 -14.76 13.94
N VAL A 230 -21.51 -15.89 14.62
CA VAL A 230 -21.70 -17.19 13.96
C VAL A 230 -23.04 -17.25 13.25
N TYR A 231 -24.14 -16.84 13.88
CA TYR A 231 -25.46 -16.86 13.26
C TYR A 231 -25.55 -15.90 12.06
N LEU A 232 -24.94 -14.72 12.15
CA LEU A 232 -24.82 -13.85 10.97
C LEU A 232 -23.99 -14.50 9.86
N SER A 233 -22.94 -15.25 10.20
CA SER A 233 -22.10 -15.96 9.22
C SER A 233 -22.85 -17.11 8.53
N THR A 234 -23.86 -17.70 9.18
CA THR A 234 -24.69 -18.79 8.62
C THR A 234 -25.98 -18.29 7.95
N GLY A 235 -26.24 -16.98 7.97
CA GLY A 235 -27.45 -16.40 7.37
C GLY A 235 -28.69 -16.40 8.27
N GLU A 236 -28.54 -16.79 9.54
CA GLU A 236 -29.59 -16.77 10.56
C GLU A 236 -29.65 -15.37 11.20
N PHE A 237 -30.03 -14.38 10.39
CA PHE A 237 -29.79 -12.98 10.73
C PHE A 237 -30.55 -12.50 11.98
N ASP A 238 -31.83 -12.88 12.11
CA ASP A 238 -32.65 -12.49 13.26
C ASP A 238 -32.05 -13.00 14.57
N LEU A 239 -31.61 -14.26 14.58
CA LEU A 239 -30.96 -14.87 15.74
C LEU A 239 -29.60 -14.22 16.01
N GLY A 240 -28.84 -13.89 14.95
CA GLY A 240 -27.59 -13.14 15.08
C GLY A 240 -27.78 -11.79 15.77
N HIS A 241 -28.78 -11.01 15.34
CA HIS A 241 -29.12 -9.74 15.98
C HIS A 241 -29.63 -9.90 17.40
N GLU A 242 -30.44 -10.93 17.69
CA GLU A 242 -30.89 -11.22 19.05
C GLU A 242 -29.70 -11.45 20.01
N TRP A 243 -28.70 -12.23 19.58
CA TRP A 243 -27.49 -12.45 20.36
C TRP A 243 -26.64 -11.19 20.53
N TYR A 244 -26.58 -10.31 19.53
CA TYR A 244 -25.92 -9.03 19.69
C TYR A 244 -26.69 -8.06 20.59
N SER A 245 -28.02 -8.05 20.56
CA SER A 245 -28.84 -7.28 21.52
C SER A 245 -28.56 -7.72 22.95
N LYS A 246 -28.51 -9.03 23.19
CA LYS A 246 -28.04 -9.62 24.45
C LYS A 246 -26.62 -9.14 24.83
N ALA A 247 -25.70 -9.05 23.88
CA ALA A 247 -24.36 -8.54 24.14
C ALA A 247 -24.39 -7.05 24.56
N LYS A 248 -25.19 -6.22 23.87
CA LYS A 248 -25.35 -4.79 24.16
C LYS A 248 -25.93 -4.54 25.55
N GLU A 249 -26.97 -5.28 25.94
CA GLU A 249 -27.54 -5.27 27.30
C GLU A 249 -26.50 -5.57 28.39
N ARG A 250 -25.44 -6.33 28.04
CA ARG A 250 -24.34 -6.72 28.92
C ARG A 250 -23.10 -5.82 28.79
N GLY A 251 -23.24 -4.65 28.16
CA GLY A 251 -22.20 -3.63 28.05
C GLY A 251 -21.31 -3.71 26.81
N PHE A 252 -21.69 -4.48 25.78
CA PHE A 252 -20.98 -4.45 24.50
C PHE A 252 -21.26 -3.13 23.77
N ARG A 253 -20.21 -2.36 23.48
CA ARG A 253 -20.33 -1.01 22.93
C ARG A 253 -20.76 -1.06 21.45
N GLN A 254 -21.43 0.00 21.01
CA GLN A 254 -21.84 0.14 19.62
C GLN A 254 -20.64 0.15 18.65
N ASP A 255 -19.54 0.83 19.00
CA ASP A 255 -18.32 0.86 18.17
C ASP A 255 -17.71 -0.54 18.01
N ASP A 256 -17.72 -1.34 19.08
CA ASP A 256 -17.21 -2.72 19.06
C ASP A 256 -18.12 -3.64 18.24
N TYR A 257 -19.44 -3.42 18.31
CA TYR A 257 -20.42 -4.10 17.46
C TYR A 257 -20.18 -3.79 15.97
N ASP A 258 -20.04 -2.52 15.60
CA ASP A 258 -19.81 -2.14 14.20
C ASP A 258 -18.52 -2.76 13.65
N ASN A 259 -17.47 -2.86 14.48
CA ASN A 259 -16.21 -3.52 14.13
C ASN A 259 -16.34 -5.05 14.01
N ASP A 260 -17.11 -5.70 14.87
CA ASP A 260 -17.30 -7.15 14.81
C ASP A 260 -18.15 -7.55 13.59
N ILE A 261 -19.22 -6.79 13.29
CA ILE A 261 -20.03 -6.98 12.08
C ILE A 261 -19.18 -6.74 10.82
N LYS A 262 -18.32 -5.71 10.82
CA LYS A 262 -17.36 -5.48 9.74
C LYS A 262 -16.52 -6.73 9.49
N SER A 263 -15.97 -7.32 10.55
CA SER A 263 -15.16 -8.55 10.47
C SER A 263 -15.95 -9.73 9.88
N VAL A 264 -17.21 -9.93 10.31
CA VAL A 264 -18.10 -10.96 9.76
C VAL A 264 -18.34 -10.73 8.27
N TYR A 265 -18.66 -9.50 7.89
CA TYR A 265 -18.94 -9.13 6.49
C TYR A 265 -17.75 -9.38 5.57
N PHE A 266 -16.55 -8.91 5.92
CA PHE A 266 -15.38 -9.08 5.04
C PHE A 266 -14.91 -10.53 4.90
N ARG A 267 -15.23 -11.40 5.87
CA ARG A 267 -14.91 -12.84 5.85
C ARG A 267 -15.95 -13.70 5.14
N ALA A 268 -17.15 -13.18 4.90
CA ALA A 268 -18.24 -13.91 4.26
C ALA A 268 -17.95 -14.16 2.76
N SER A 269 -18.59 -15.20 2.19
CA SER A 269 -18.62 -15.40 0.73
C SER A 269 -19.36 -14.26 0.04
N ASP A 270 -19.16 -14.05 -1.26
CA ASP A 270 -19.82 -12.96 -1.98
C ASP A 270 -21.35 -13.06 -1.94
N GLU A 271 -21.89 -14.28 -2.03
CA GLU A 271 -23.33 -14.53 -1.84
C GLU A 271 -23.79 -14.09 -0.45
N MET A 272 -23.07 -14.50 0.60
CA MET A 272 -23.43 -14.16 1.98
C MET A 272 -23.23 -12.67 2.27
N LYS A 273 -22.21 -12.02 1.68
CA LYS A 273 -22.02 -10.57 1.74
C LYS A 273 -23.22 -9.82 1.19
N ASN A 274 -23.75 -10.23 0.03
CA ASN A 274 -24.92 -9.59 -0.56
C ASN A 274 -26.16 -9.71 0.33
N ARG A 275 -26.41 -10.92 0.88
CA ARG A 275 -27.52 -11.16 1.81
C ARG A 275 -27.35 -10.38 3.12
N LEU A 276 -26.16 -10.41 3.71
CA LEU A 276 -25.86 -9.67 4.94
C LEU A 276 -25.95 -8.16 4.70
N LYS A 277 -25.46 -7.63 3.57
CA LYS A 277 -25.61 -6.21 3.20
C LYS A 277 -27.07 -5.78 3.20
N GLN A 278 -27.95 -6.54 2.55
CA GLN A 278 -29.38 -6.25 2.52
C GLN A 278 -29.98 -6.27 3.92
N ASN A 279 -29.64 -7.27 4.72
CA ASN A 279 -30.09 -7.37 6.12
C ASN A 279 -29.61 -6.19 6.97
N LEU A 280 -28.33 -5.80 6.87
CA LEU A 280 -27.76 -4.67 7.60
C LEU A 280 -28.42 -3.34 7.22
N ILE A 281 -28.70 -3.11 5.93
CA ILE A 281 -29.44 -1.93 5.47
C ILE A 281 -30.85 -1.89 6.07
N ALA A 282 -31.53 -3.04 6.14
CA ALA A 282 -32.88 -3.15 6.69
C ALA A 282 -32.95 -2.82 8.20
N THR A 283 -31.84 -2.90 8.94
CA THR A 283 -31.78 -2.49 10.35
C THR A 283 -31.93 -0.97 10.55
N GLY A 284 -31.72 -0.17 9.49
CA GLY A 284 -31.69 1.29 9.56
C GLY A 284 -30.41 1.88 10.18
N HIS A 285 -29.47 1.05 10.67
CA HIS A 285 -28.18 1.52 11.18
C HIS A 285 -27.23 1.86 10.03
N LYS A 286 -26.51 2.98 10.15
CA LYS A 286 -25.56 3.45 9.13
C LYS A 286 -24.14 2.96 9.44
N TYR A 287 -23.71 1.91 8.75
CA TYR A 287 -22.34 1.40 8.83
C TYR A 287 -21.42 2.22 7.91
N LYS A 288 -20.39 2.89 8.47
CA LYS A 288 -19.47 3.76 7.70
C LYS A 288 -18.68 3.05 6.60
N TRP A 289 -18.60 1.71 6.65
CA TRP A 289 -17.76 0.87 5.79
C TRP A 289 -18.55 0.07 4.74
N LEU A 290 -19.89 0.15 4.76
CA LEU A 290 -20.80 -0.60 3.89
C LEU A 290 -21.29 0.24 2.70
#